data_AF-A0A2D6P651-F1
#
_entry.id   AF-A0A2D6P651-F1
#
_cell.length_a   1.000
_cell.length_b   1.000
_cell.length_c   1.000
_cell.angle_alpha   90.00
_cell.angle_beta   90.00
_cell.angle_gamma   90.00
#
_symmetry.space_group_name_H-M   'P 1'
#
loop_
_entity.id
_entity.type
_entity.pdbx_description
1 polymer ?
#
loop_
_entity_poly.entity_id
_entity_poly.type
_entity_poly.pdbx_seq_one_letter_code
_entity_poly.pdbx_strand_id
1 'polypeptide(L)'
;MRNKTILVLYFLSLLGVFFSGITIYDHYSSDPSAVCITGSGCDAANNSKYSEFMGIPVGFFGILWFILFSLSIKFSEPEISIILLLGGITVISYFVFVELYILRVICSTCTFIHAIVYLQALIVFRPLMSGTLKRNNRK
;
A
#
# COMPACT_ATOMS: atom_id res chain seq x y z
N MET A 1 17.19 7.27 16.95
CA MET A 1 16.29 7.65 15.82
C MET A 1 15.83 6.44 14.99
N ARG A 2 16.69 5.43 14.75
CA ARG A 2 16.34 4.20 14.01
C ARG A 2 15.10 3.44 14.54
N ASN A 3 14.94 3.30 15.86
CA ASN A 3 13.81 2.56 16.43
C ASN A 3 12.45 3.26 16.26
N LYS A 4 12.41 4.60 16.33
CA LYS A 4 11.16 5.36 16.15
C LYS A 4 10.64 5.21 14.71
N THR A 5 11.53 5.28 13.72
CA THR A 5 11.18 5.10 12.31
C THR A 5 10.64 3.68 12.04
N ILE A 6 11.30 2.66 12.60
CA ILE A 6 10.85 1.27 12.48
C ILE A 6 9.46 1.08 13.09
N LEU A 7 9.20 1.67 14.27
CA LEU A 7 7.89 1.62 14.91
C LEU A 7 6.80 2.24 14.02
N VAL A 8 7.08 3.39 13.39
CA VAL A 8 6.15 4.05 12.46
C VAL A 8 5.87 3.16 11.24
N LEU A 9 6.89 2.52 10.68
CA LEU A 9 6.71 1.61 9.53
C LEU A 9 5.82 0.41 9.89
N TYR A 10 6.02 -0.19 11.07
CA TYR A 10 5.14 -1.28 11.55
C TYR A 10 3.71 -0.82 11.79
N PHE A 11 3.53 0.36 12.38
CA PHE A 11 2.20 0.91 12.60
C PHE A 11 1.47 1.17 11.27
N LEU A 12 2.18 1.71 10.28
CA LEU A 12 1.68 1.89 8.91
C LEU A 12 1.31 0.54 8.26
N SER A 13 2.15 -0.49 8.41
CA SER A 13 1.83 -1.83 7.90
C SER A 13 0.59 -2.42 8.56
N LEU A 14 0.42 -2.23 9.87
CA LEU A 14 -0.75 -2.72 10.60
C LEU A 14 -2.04 -2.05 10.10
N LEU A 15 -2.01 -0.73 9.88
CA LEU A 15 -3.12 -0.01 9.26
C LEU A 15 -3.38 -0.52 7.84
N GLY A 16 -2.33 -0.77 7.06
CA GLY A 16 -2.44 -1.34 5.72
C GLY A 16 -3.15 -2.69 5.71
N VAL A 17 -2.78 -3.60 6.62
CA VAL A 17 -3.45 -4.88 6.82
C VAL A 17 -4.91 -4.69 7.23
N PHE A 18 -5.19 -3.77 8.15
CA PHE A 18 -6.54 -3.47 8.61
C PHE A 18 -7.45 -3.00 7.46
N PHE A 19 -7.03 -1.98 6.70
CA PHE A 19 -7.81 -1.49 5.56
C PHE A 19 -7.93 -2.53 4.44
N SER A 20 -6.89 -3.33 4.20
CA SER A 20 -6.97 -4.44 3.23
C SER A 20 -7.99 -5.50 3.69
N GLY A 21 -8.06 -5.79 4.98
CA GLY A 21 -9.07 -6.66 5.56
C GLY A 21 -10.49 -6.13 5.34
N ILE A 22 -10.70 -4.81 5.49
CA ILE A 22 -11.98 -4.17 5.18
C ILE A 22 -12.33 -4.37 3.70
N THR A 23 -11.40 -4.17 2.77
CA THR A 23 -11.69 -4.38 1.34
C THR A 23 -12.09 -5.82 1.03
N ILE A 24 -11.48 -6.81 1.69
CA ILE A 24 -11.85 -8.22 1.52
C ILE A 24 -13.26 -8.47 2.06
N TYR A 25 -13.56 -7.94 3.25
CA TYR A 25 -14.88 -8.07 3.85
C TYR A 25 -15.96 -7.44 2.96
N ASP A 26 -15.75 -6.19 2.52
CA ASP A 26 -16.66 -5.44 1.67
C ASP A 26 -16.82 -6.10 0.28
N HIS A 27 -15.83 -6.85 -0.20
CA HIS A 27 -15.90 -7.53 -1.49
C HIS A 27 -16.87 -8.72 -1.46
N TYR A 28 -16.97 -9.41 -0.32
CA TYR A 28 -17.90 -10.52 -0.14
C TYR A 28 -19.22 -10.09 0.52
N SER A 29 -19.30 -8.86 1.01
CA SER A 29 -20.52 -8.31 1.58
C SER A 29 -21.48 -7.85 0.49
N SER A 30 -22.77 -8.06 0.73
CA SER A 30 -23.83 -7.45 -0.08
C SER A 30 -24.15 -6.03 0.39
N ASP A 31 -23.64 -5.63 1.56
CA ASP A 31 -23.88 -4.31 2.15
C ASP A 31 -22.86 -3.28 1.62
N PRO A 32 -23.24 -2.00 1.55
CA PRO A 32 -22.31 -0.92 1.19
C PRO A 32 -21.09 -0.90 2.10
N SER A 33 -19.94 -0.52 1.54
CA SER A 33 -18.67 -0.45 2.28
C SER A 33 -18.81 0.33 3.59
N ALA A 34 -18.45 -0.32 4.70
CA ALA A 34 -18.58 0.24 6.04
C ALA A 34 -17.67 1.45 6.29
N VAL A 35 -16.60 1.60 5.48
CA VAL A 35 -15.57 2.64 5.63
C VAL A 35 -15.39 3.40 4.31
N CYS A 36 -16.49 3.88 3.74
CA CYS A 36 -16.43 4.75 2.56
C CYS A 36 -16.93 6.17 2.85
N ILE A 37 -16.04 7.16 2.73
CA ILE A 37 -16.39 8.59 2.92
C ILE A 37 -16.93 9.19 1.61
N THR A 38 -16.54 8.63 0.48
CA THR A 38 -16.89 9.11 -0.86
C THR A 38 -18.21 8.53 -1.40
N GLY A 39 -19.00 7.84 -0.57
CA GLY A 39 -20.27 7.23 -0.95
C GLY A 39 -20.09 5.91 -1.70
N SER A 40 -20.73 5.74 -2.85
CA SER A 40 -20.69 4.48 -3.63
C SER A 40 -19.37 4.23 -4.39
N GLY A 41 -18.39 5.13 -4.28
CA GLY A 41 -17.11 5.02 -4.97
C GLY A 41 -16.29 3.80 -4.54
N CYS A 42 -16.37 3.40 -3.26
CA CYS A 42 -15.69 2.20 -2.77
C CYS A 42 -16.34 0.93 -3.31
N ASP A 43 -17.67 0.86 -3.34
CA ASP A 43 -18.41 -0.30 -3.86
C ASP A 43 -18.14 -0.50 -5.34
N ALA A 44 -18.14 0.59 -6.12
CA ALA A 44 -17.83 0.56 -7.55
C ALA A 44 -16.39 0.10 -7.83
N ALA A 45 -15.42 0.51 -7.00
CA ALA A 45 -14.03 0.06 -7.14
C ALA A 45 -13.87 -1.41 -6.74
N ASN A 46 -14.46 -1.81 -5.61
CA ASN A 46 -14.25 -3.12 -5.00
C ASN A 46 -15.03 -4.26 -5.66
N ASN A 47 -16.09 -3.95 -6.40
CA ASN A 47 -16.83 -4.90 -7.25
C ASN A 47 -16.41 -4.84 -8.74
N SER A 48 -15.39 -4.06 -9.08
CA SER A 48 -14.91 -3.96 -10.46
C SER A 48 -14.11 -5.20 -10.86
N LYS A 49 -14.00 -5.49 -12.16
CA LYS A 49 -13.12 -6.56 -12.66
C LYS A 49 -11.64 -6.38 -12.30
N TYR A 50 -11.25 -5.23 -11.79
CA TYR A 50 -9.87 -4.92 -11.39
C TYR A 50 -9.60 -5.21 -9.92
N SER A 51 -10.63 -5.43 -9.10
CA SER A 51 -10.49 -5.77 -7.67
C SER A 51 -10.19 -7.26 -7.45
N GLU A 52 -10.12 -8.05 -8.52
CA GLU A 52 -9.75 -9.46 -8.46
C GLU A 52 -8.58 -9.77 -9.38
N PHE A 53 -7.71 -10.65 -8.93
CA PHE A 53 -6.69 -11.29 -9.74
C PHE A 53 -6.88 -12.80 -9.68
N MET A 54 -7.21 -13.41 -10.82
CA MET A 54 -7.53 -14.84 -10.92
C MET A 54 -8.66 -15.28 -9.95
N GLY A 55 -9.66 -14.42 -9.73
CA GLY A 55 -10.77 -14.68 -8.79
C GLY A 55 -10.42 -14.47 -7.32
N ILE A 56 -9.22 -13.97 -7.01
CA ILE A 56 -8.80 -13.65 -5.64
C ILE A 56 -8.85 -12.13 -5.46
N PRO A 57 -9.55 -11.62 -4.44
CA PRO A 57 -9.60 -10.19 -4.15
C PRO A 57 -8.20 -9.60 -3.92
N VAL A 58 -7.94 -8.43 -4.53
CA VAL A 58 -6.64 -7.73 -4.45
C VAL A 58 -6.24 -7.39 -3.01
N GLY A 59 -7.21 -7.27 -2.11
CA GLY A 59 -6.98 -7.06 -0.68
C GLY A 59 -6.10 -8.14 -0.04
N PHE A 60 -6.19 -9.41 -0.48
CA PHE A 60 -5.32 -10.48 0.03
C PHE A 60 -3.84 -10.24 -0.34
N PHE A 61 -3.59 -9.77 -1.56
CA PHE A 61 -2.25 -9.42 -2.01
C PHE A 61 -1.70 -8.20 -1.25
N GLY A 62 -2.58 -7.24 -0.91
CA GLY A 62 -2.24 -6.13 -0.02
C GLY A 62 -1.76 -6.61 1.35
N ILE A 63 -2.54 -7.48 2.02
CA ILE A 63 -2.14 -8.07 3.31
C ILE A 63 -0.80 -8.78 3.20
N LEU A 64 -0.64 -9.63 2.18
CA LEU A 64 0.61 -10.36 1.95
C LEU A 64 1.79 -9.40 1.80
N TRP A 65 1.63 -8.34 1.00
CA TRP A 65 2.66 -7.34 0.80
C TRP A 65 3.06 -6.62 2.11
N PHE A 66 2.09 -6.19 2.93
CA PHE A 66 2.36 -5.53 4.21
C PHE A 66 3.07 -6.45 5.21
N ILE A 67 2.73 -7.75 5.22
CA ILE A 67 3.41 -8.76 6.04
C ILE A 67 4.86 -8.93 5.57
N LEU A 68 5.08 -9.14 4.27
CA LEU A 68 6.42 -9.33 3.69
C LEU A 68 7.32 -8.11 3.93
N PHE A 69 6.78 -6.89 3.76
CA PHE A 69 7.51 -5.65 4.03
C PHE A 69 7.86 -5.50 5.52
N SER A 70 6.94 -5.86 6.42
CA SER A 70 7.22 -5.85 7.86
C SER A 70 8.31 -6.85 8.25
N LEU A 71 8.30 -8.04 7.63
CA LEU A 71 9.34 -9.05 7.85
C LEU A 71 10.69 -8.61 7.28
N SER A 72 10.73 -7.98 6.10
CA SER A 72 11.98 -7.49 5.52
C SER A 72 12.65 -6.44 6.41
N ILE A 73 11.86 -5.58 7.06
CA ILE A 73 12.36 -4.64 8.08
C ILE A 73 12.85 -5.38 9.32
N LYS A 74 12.11 -6.39 9.81
CA LYS A 74 12.47 -7.17 11.01
C LYS A 74 13.82 -7.88 10.85
N PHE A 75 14.03 -8.51 9.71
CA PHE A 75 15.26 -9.23 9.38
C PHE A 75 16.38 -8.32 8.87
N SER A 76 16.14 -7.00 8.79
CA SER A 76 17.11 -6.01 8.33
C SER A 76 17.65 -6.30 6.91
N GLU A 77 16.74 -6.68 6.01
CA GLU A 77 17.03 -7.00 4.60
C GLU A 77 16.69 -5.80 3.70
N PRO A 78 17.65 -4.87 3.45
CA PRO A 78 17.36 -3.62 2.74
C PRO A 78 17.03 -3.85 1.26
N GLU A 79 17.66 -4.82 0.62
CA GLU A 79 17.44 -5.12 -0.80
C GLU A 79 16.01 -5.61 -1.04
N ILE A 80 15.54 -6.56 -0.22
CA ILE A 80 14.17 -7.08 -0.26
C ILE A 80 13.17 -5.95 0.02
N SER A 81 13.46 -5.10 1.01
CA SER A 81 12.60 -3.96 1.36
C SER A 81 12.45 -2.99 0.19
N ILE A 82 13.53 -2.71 -0.55
CA ILE A 82 13.50 -1.84 -1.74
C ILE A 82 12.71 -2.50 -2.88
N ILE A 83 12.93 -3.79 -3.14
CA ILE A 83 12.20 -4.52 -4.18
C ILE A 83 10.70 -4.52 -3.89
N LEU A 84 10.31 -4.81 -2.65
CA LEU A 84 8.91 -4.77 -2.22
C LEU A 84 8.33 -3.38 -2.35
N LEU A 85 9.05 -2.31 -1.97
CA LEU A 85 8.58 -0.94 -2.14
C LEU A 85 8.40 -0.54 -3.60
N LEU A 86 9.35 -0.87 -4.47
CA LEU A 86 9.24 -0.57 -5.90
C LEU A 86 8.06 -1.32 -6.54
N GLY A 87 7.89 -2.59 -6.19
CA GLY A 87 6.73 -3.38 -6.62
C GLY A 87 5.42 -2.80 -6.10
N GLY A 88 5.37 -2.47 -4.80
CA GLY A 88 4.21 -1.86 -4.16
C GLY A 88 3.82 -0.54 -4.81
N ILE A 89 4.78 0.37 -5.02
CA ILE A 89 4.56 1.66 -5.69
C ILE A 89 4.02 1.47 -7.11
N THR A 90 4.56 0.51 -7.85
CA THR A 90 4.11 0.23 -9.22
C THR A 90 2.65 -0.23 -9.22
N VAL A 91 2.31 -1.18 -8.34
CA VAL A 91 0.96 -1.74 -8.22
C VAL A 91 -0.04 -0.69 -7.77
N ILE A 92 0.25 0.11 -6.73
CA ILE A 92 -0.67 1.16 -6.28
C ILE A 92 -0.83 2.27 -7.33
N SER A 93 0.24 2.62 -8.07
CA SER A 93 0.16 3.63 -9.13
C SER A 93 -0.75 3.17 -10.25
N TYR A 94 -0.70 1.88 -10.58
CA TYR A 94 -1.65 1.25 -11.50
C TYR A 94 -3.08 1.35 -10.97
N PHE A 95 -3.34 1.00 -9.71
CA PHE A 95 -4.70 1.11 -9.15
C PHE A 95 -5.22 2.54 -9.11
N VAL A 96 -4.40 3.52 -8.73
CA VAL A 96 -4.75 4.95 -8.82
C VAL A 96 -5.12 5.33 -10.25
N PHE A 97 -4.38 4.84 -11.25
CA PHE A 97 -4.71 5.06 -12.65
C PHE A 97 -6.06 4.43 -13.04
N VAL A 98 -6.32 3.20 -12.60
CA VAL A 98 -7.60 2.52 -12.83
C VAL A 98 -8.76 3.31 -12.20
N GLU A 99 -8.62 3.77 -10.95
CA GLU A 99 -9.66 4.55 -10.25
C GLU A 99 -9.98 5.85 -10.99
N LEU A 100 -8.96 6.64 -11.32
CA LEU A 100 -9.14 7.99 -11.88
C LEU A 100 -9.54 7.98 -13.36
N TYR A 101 -8.93 7.12 -14.18
CA TYR A 101 -9.07 7.19 -15.63
C TYR A 101 -10.02 6.15 -16.21
N ILE A 102 -10.08 4.96 -15.60
CA ILE A 102 -10.91 3.85 -16.11
C ILE A 102 -12.28 3.86 -15.45
N LEU A 103 -12.32 3.78 -14.11
CA LEU A 103 -13.56 3.70 -13.35
C LEU A 103 -14.18 5.08 -13.12
N ARG A 104 -13.35 6.14 -13.08
CA ARG A 104 -13.75 7.53 -12.78
C ARG A 104 -14.47 7.66 -11.44
N VAL A 105 -14.01 6.89 -10.46
CA VAL A 105 -14.49 6.91 -9.06
C VAL A 105 -13.31 7.09 -8.13
N ILE A 106 -13.58 7.52 -6.89
CA ILE A 106 -12.56 7.61 -5.84
C ILE A 106 -13.01 6.72 -4.69
N CYS A 107 -12.22 5.70 -4.37
CA CYS A 107 -12.41 4.88 -3.19
C CYS A 107 -11.54 5.43 -2.04
N SER A 108 -12.17 5.87 -0.95
CA SER A 108 -11.43 6.39 0.21
C SER A 108 -10.56 5.31 0.86
N THR A 109 -11.06 4.07 0.97
CA THR A 109 -10.34 2.93 1.56
C THR A 109 -9.07 2.60 0.78
N CYS A 110 -9.17 2.49 -0.55
CA CYS A 110 -8.01 2.28 -1.42
C CYS A 110 -7.04 3.46 -1.33
N THR A 111 -7.55 4.69 -1.30
CA THR A 111 -6.71 5.89 -1.16
C THR A 111 -5.90 5.88 0.13
N PHE A 112 -6.47 5.42 1.26
CA PHE A 112 -5.72 5.22 2.51
C PHE A 112 -4.59 4.20 2.35
N ILE A 113 -4.87 3.06 1.71
CA ILE A 113 -3.84 2.04 1.42
C ILE A 113 -2.74 2.62 0.53
N HIS A 114 -3.09 3.33 -0.55
CA HIS A 114 -2.13 3.99 -1.43
C HIS A 114 -1.24 4.98 -0.66
N ALA A 115 -1.84 5.82 0.17
CA ALA A 115 -1.11 6.79 0.99
C ALA A 115 -0.14 6.12 1.96
N ILE A 116 -0.55 5.02 2.61
CA ILE A 116 0.30 4.24 3.51
C ILE A 116 1.56 3.75 2.79
N VAL A 117 1.41 3.13 1.61
CA VAL A 117 2.53 2.58 0.84
C VAL A 117 3.46 3.71 0.35
N TYR A 118 2.92 4.83 -0.15
CA TYR A 118 3.73 5.98 -0.53
C TYR A 118 4.49 6.57 0.67
N LEU A 119 3.87 6.64 1.86
CA LEU A 119 4.54 7.10 3.07
C LEU A 119 5.67 6.16 3.49
N GLN A 120 5.45 4.85 3.44
CA GLN A 120 6.50 3.86 3.71
C GLN A 120 7.68 4.02 2.74
N ALA A 121 7.39 4.19 1.45
CA ALA A 121 8.41 4.46 0.44
C ALA A 121 9.20 5.74 0.75
N LEU A 122 8.52 6.86 1.04
CA LEU A 122 9.16 8.13 1.38
C LEU A 122 10.06 8.02 2.62
N ILE A 123 9.63 7.28 3.64
CA ILE A 123 10.40 7.06 4.87
C ILE A 123 11.67 6.25 4.59
N VAL A 124 11.58 5.21 3.76
CA VAL A 124 12.72 4.32 3.44
C VAL A 124 13.67 4.94 2.42
N PHE A 125 13.18 5.67 1.41
CA PHE A 125 14.02 6.30 0.39
C PHE A 125 14.74 7.57 0.88
N ARG A 126 14.19 8.31 1.86
CA ARG A 126 14.82 9.53 2.40
C ARG A 126 16.27 9.31 2.90
N PRO A 127 16.57 8.29 3.72
CA PRO A 127 17.93 7.95 4.13
C PRO A 127 18.81 7.44 2.97
N LEU A 128 18.25 6.71 2.01
CA LEU A 128 18.99 6.18 0.87
C LEU A 128 19.50 7.31 -0.04
N MET A 129 18.64 8.28 -0.34
CA MET A 129 19.03 9.45 -1.14
C MET A 129 20.07 10.32 -0.42
N SER A 130 19.94 10.51 0.90
CA SER A 130 20.93 11.29 1.67
C SER A 130 22.27 10.57 1.82
N GLY A 131 22.29 9.24 1.86
CA GLY A 131 23.51 8.42 1.84
C GLY A 131 24.25 8.47 0.50
N THR A 132 23.53 8.42 -0.63
CA THR A 132 24.10 8.49 -1.99
C THR A 132 24.67 9.88 -2.29
N LEU A 133 24.01 10.96 -1.86
CA LEU A 133 24.52 12.32 -2.00
C LEU A 133 25.85 12.55 -1.27
N LYS A 134 26.08 11.89 -0.13
CA LYS A 134 27.33 12.03 0.63
C LYS A 134 28.50 11.24 0.03
N ARG A 135 28.24 10.22 -0.80
CA ARG A 135 29.29 9.43 -1.46
C ARG A 135 29.79 10.08 -2.76
N ASN A 136 28.99 10.94 -3.40
CA ASN A 136 29.36 11.60 -4.66
C ASN A 136 30.19 12.89 -4.48
N ASN A 137 30.21 13.49 -3.28
CA ASN A 137 31.03 14.69 -2.97
C ASN A 137 32.42 14.35 -2.37
N ARG A 138 32.93 13.13 -2.59
CA ARG A 138 34.30 12.70 -2.24
C ARG A 138 35.02 12.11 -3.46
N LYS A 139 35.01 12.85 -4.57
CA LYS A 139 36.01 12.72 -5.63
C LYS A 139 36.65 14.08 -5.85
#